data_AF-A0A2S8BPX2-F1
#
_entry.id   AF-A0A2S8BPX2-F1
#
_cell.length_a   1.000
_cell.length_b   1.000
_cell.length_c   1.000
_cell.angle_alpha   90.00
_cell.angle_beta   90.00
_cell.angle_gamma   90.00
#
_symmetry.space_group_name_H-M   'P 1'
#
loop_
_entity.id
_entity.type
_entity.pdbx_description
1 polymer ?
#
loop_
_entity_poly.entity_id
_entity_poly.type
_entity_poly.pdbx_seq_one_letter_code
_entity_poly.pdbx_strand_id
1 'polypeptide(L)'
;MPCGVATRRVEDATGVHLAPVSEEPDVEDVLNKVTTGEADAGVVNRTDALVAGDRVATVTFPQATDAVSSYPIAALKKSPHPELARQFVDLVVGATGQRLLSQAGFGKP
;
A
#
# COMPACT_ATOMS: atom_id res chain seq x y z
N MET A 1 -11.25 2.81 -1.00
CA MET A 1 -9.91 2.21 -1.24
C MET A 1 -9.29 1.67 0.05
N PRO A 2 -8.34 0.72 -0.01
CA PRO A 2 -7.63 0.19 1.15
C PRO A 2 -7.01 1.28 2.04
N CYS A 3 -6.47 2.35 1.45
CA CYS A 3 -5.89 3.49 2.18
C CYS A 3 -6.90 4.17 3.10
N GLY A 4 -8.13 4.43 2.64
CA GLY A 4 -9.15 5.08 3.48
C GLY A 4 -9.64 4.20 4.65
N VAL A 5 -9.55 2.87 4.54
CA VAL A 5 -9.80 1.97 5.68
C VAL A 5 -8.63 1.98 6.64
N ALA A 6 -7.39 2.00 6.13
CA ALA A 6 -6.17 2.13 6.91
C ALA A 6 -6.14 3.45 7.69
N THR A 7 -6.48 4.58 7.05
CA THR A 7 -6.58 5.90 7.68
C THR A 7 -7.56 5.88 8.86
N ARG A 8 -8.78 5.37 8.66
CA ARG A 8 -9.77 5.26 9.74
C ARG A 8 -9.28 4.42 10.92
N ARG A 9 -8.58 3.31 10.67
CA ARG A 9 -7.99 2.49 11.76
C ARG A 9 -6.96 3.27 12.56
N VAL A 10 -6.16 4.11 11.90
CA VAL A 10 -5.19 4.97 12.58
C VAL A 10 -5.91 6.03 13.41
N GLU A 11 -6.97 6.65 12.89
CA GLU A 11 -7.79 7.60 13.64
C GLU A 11 -8.39 6.95 14.90
N ASP A 12 -9.01 5.78 14.74
CA ASP A 12 -9.60 5.02 15.85
C ASP A 12 -8.56 4.62 16.90
N ALA A 13 -7.37 4.19 16.47
CA ALA A 13 -6.30 3.76 17.37
C ALA A 13 -5.62 4.92 18.12
N THR A 14 -5.63 6.13 17.56
CA THR A 14 -4.94 7.29 18.12
C THR A 14 -5.86 8.30 18.80
N GLY A 15 -7.16 8.25 18.51
CA GLY A 15 -8.12 9.29 18.88
C GLY A 15 -7.94 10.60 18.10
N VAL A 16 -7.07 10.62 17.07
CA VAL A 16 -6.91 11.76 16.18
C VAL A 16 -7.96 11.67 15.09
N HIS A 17 -8.81 12.69 14.98
CA HIS A 17 -9.81 12.78 13.91
C HIS A 17 -9.35 13.79 12.87
N LEU A 18 -9.22 13.34 11.62
CA LEU A 18 -8.86 14.15 10.48
C LEU A 18 -10.11 14.87 9.96
N ALA A 19 -9.92 16.13 9.56
CA ALA A 19 -10.92 16.91 8.83
C ALA A 19 -10.39 17.14 7.41
N PRO A 20 -10.51 16.15 6.50
CA PRO A 20 -9.92 16.24 5.18
C PRO A 20 -10.58 17.35 4.36
N VAL A 21 -9.76 18.11 3.63
CA VAL A 21 -10.25 19.11 2.65
C VAL A 21 -10.89 18.45 1.43
N SER A 22 -10.55 17.18 1.17
CA SER A 22 -11.11 16.35 0.11
C SER A 22 -10.86 14.86 0.38
N GLU A 23 -11.72 13.99 -0.16
CA GLU A 23 -11.54 12.54 -0.17
C GLU A 23 -11.61 12.03 -1.61
N GLU A 24 -10.52 11.42 -2.08
CA GLU A 24 -10.43 10.92 -3.46
C GLU A 24 -10.73 9.43 -3.57
N PRO A 25 -11.29 8.98 -4.71
CA PRO A 25 -11.58 7.57 -4.95
C PRO A 25 -10.31 6.76 -5.24
N ASP A 26 -9.20 7.37 -5.61
CA ASP A 26 -7.92 6.70 -5.88
C ASP A 26 -6.71 7.49 -5.35
N VAL A 27 -5.56 6.83 -5.29
CA VAL A 27 -4.32 7.38 -4.71
C VAL A 27 -3.58 8.30 -5.68
N GLU A 28 -3.84 8.19 -6.98
CA GLU A 28 -3.23 9.03 -8.00
C GLU A 28 -3.76 10.46 -7.89
N ASP A 29 -5.08 10.60 -7.68
CA ASP A 29 -5.74 11.87 -7.44
C ASP A 29 -5.29 12.53 -6.13
N VAL A 30 -5.12 11.74 -5.05
CA VAL A 30 -4.54 12.26 -3.79
C VAL A 30 -3.15 12.83 -4.02
N LEU A 31 -2.27 12.06 -4.69
CA LEU A 31 -0.91 12.51 -4.98
C LEU A 31 -0.91 13.74 -5.88
N ASN A 32 -1.78 13.78 -6.89
CA ASN A 32 -1.91 14.91 -7.78
C ASN A 32 -2.23 16.19 -7.00
N LYS A 33 -3.25 16.17 -6.13
CA LYS A 33 -3.64 17.31 -5.29
C LYS A 33 -2.53 17.81 -4.37
N VAL A 34 -1.72 16.90 -3.82
CA VAL A 34 -0.54 17.28 -3.03
C VAL A 34 0.51 17.96 -3.91
N THR A 35 0.79 17.39 -5.09
CA THR A 35 1.81 17.95 -6.00
C THR A 35 1.39 19.26 -6.67
N THR A 36 0.09 19.50 -6.85
CA THR A 36 -0.46 20.76 -7.40
C THR A 36 -0.72 21.82 -6.33
N GLY A 37 -0.59 21.47 -5.04
CA GLY A 37 -0.82 22.39 -3.91
C GLY A 37 -2.29 22.61 -3.56
N GLU A 38 -3.20 21.78 -4.08
CA GLU A 38 -4.61 21.76 -3.66
C GLU A 38 -4.80 21.15 -2.26
N ALA A 39 -3.83 20.36 -1.81
CA ALA A 39 -3.75 19.84 -0.45
C ALA A 39 -2.31 19.91 0.08
N ASP A 40 -2.13 20.20 1.36
CA ASP A 40 -0.81 20.25 2.00
C ASP A 40 -0.22 18.85 2.25
N ALA A 41 -1.07 17.85 2.43
CA ALA A 41 -0.69 16.47 2.70
C ALA A 41 -1.79 15.48 2.28
N GLY A 42 -1.39 14.23 2.03
CA GLY A 42 -2.30 13.13 1.70
C GLY A 42 -1.84 11.83 2.37
N VAL A 43 -2.80 10.97 2.72
CA VAL A 43 -2.53 9.62 3.28
C VAL A 43 -2.64 8.58 2.18
N VAL A 44 -1.51 7.96 1.82
CA VAL A 44 -1.37 6.98 0.73
C VAL A 44 -0.57 5.77 1.19
N ASN A 45 -0.52 4.69 0.38
CA ASN A 45 0.39 3.59 0.69
C ASN A 45 1.84 4.01 0.42
N ARG A 46 2.77 3.36 1.12
CA ARG A 46 4.22 3.55 0.91
C ARG A 46 4.63 3.34 -0.56
N THR A 47 4.05 2.35 -1.23
CA THR A 47 4.34 2.06 -2.64
C THR A 47 4.00 3.24 -3.54
N ASP A 48 2.89 3.93 -3.26
CA ASP A 48 2.39 5.04 -4.07
C ASP A 48 3.28 6.27 -3.88
N ALA A 49 3.68 6.55 -2.63
CA ALA A 49 4.65 7.61 -2.32
C ALA A 49 6.03 7.35 -2.98
N LEU A 50 6.48 6.09 -3.02
CA LEU A 50 7.73 5.72 -3.71
C LEU A 50 7.65 5.97 -5.22
N VAL A 51 6.50 5.71 -5.84
CA VAL A 51 6.26 6.01 -7.27
C VAL A 51 6.21 7.53 -7.52
N ALA A 52 5.70 8.32 -6.57
CA ALA A 52 5.72 9.77 -6.67
C ALA A 52 7.14 10.36 -6.65
N GLY A 53 8.08 9.67 -5.98
CA GLY A 53 9.49 10.06 -5.92
C GLY A 53 9.67 11.43 -5.28
N ASP A 54 10.61 12.22 -5.82
CA ASP A 54 10.97 13.54 -5.27
C ASP A 54 9.87 14.61 -5.41
N ARG A 55 8.72 14.27 -6.03
CA ARG A 55 7.58 15.19 -6.14
C ARG A 55 6.86 15.39 -4.80
N VAL A 56 7.07 14.49 -3.83
CA VAL A 56 6.43 14.55 -2.51
C VAL A 56 7.45 14.23 -1.41
N ALA A 57 7.33 14.90 -0.27
CA ALA A 57 8.03 14.48 0.94
C ALA A 57 7.21 13.39 1.64
N THR A 58 7.87 12.34 2.13
CA THR A 58 7.20 11.24 2.86
C THR A 58 7.44 11.37 4.36
N VAL A 59 6.37 11.32 5.15
CA VAL A 59 6.43 11.27 6.62
C VAL A 59 5.94 9.90 7.08
N THR A 60 6.77 9.18 7.85
CA THR A 60 6.41 7.88 8.44
C THR A 60 5.97 8.06 9.89
N PHE A 61 5.01 7.25 10.33
CA PHE A 61 4.52 7.28 11.72
C PHE A 61 4.28 5.84 12.21
N PRO A 62 4.48 5.54 13.51
CA PRO A 62 4.42 4.18 14.03
C PRO A 62 3.08 3.46 13.76
N GLN A 63 1.96 4.16 13.90
CA GLN A 63 0.63 3.58 13.79
C GLN A 63 0.30 3.09 12.37
N ALA A 64 1.09 3.48 11.37
CA ALA A 64 0.97 2.96 10.01
C ALA A 64 1.27 1.45 9.94
N THR A 65 2.06 0.89 10.88
CA THR A 65 2.35 -0.55 10.92
C THR A 65 1.17 -1.41 11.35
N ASP A 66 0.17 -0.82 12.02
CA ASP A 66 -1.03 -1.54 12.45
C ASP A 66 -2.14 -1.48 11.39
N ALA A 67 -1.96 -0.63 10.38
CA ALA A 67 -2.86 -0.43 9.27
C ALA A 67 -2.37 -1.14 7.99
N VAL A 68 -1.69 -2.29 8.13
CA VAL A 68 -1.08 -3.01 7.01
C VAL A 68 -2.14 -3.78 6.20
N SER A 69 -2.10 -3.59 4.87
CA SER A 69 -2.88 -4.38 3.92
C SER A 69 -2.17 -5.71 3.65
N SER A 70 -2.86 -6.83 3.86
CA SER A 70 -2.37 -8.17 3.53
C SER A 70 -2.75 -8.55 2.09
N TYR A 71 -1.78 -9.02 1.31
CA TYR A 71 -1.96 -9.42 -0.10
C TYR A 71 -1.72 -10.94 -0.25
N PRO A 72 -2.72 -11.79 0.00
CA PRO A 72 -2.55 -13.24 -0.07
C PRO A 72 -2.38 -13.72 -1.51
N ILE A 73 -1.53 -14.73 -1.71
CA ILE A 73 -1.37 -15.46 -2.97
C ILE A 73 -1.67 -16.94 -2.74
N ALA A 74 -2.45 -17.56 -3.62
CA ALA A 74 -2.82 -18.97 -3.52
C ALA A 74 -2.96 -19.63 -4.90
N ALA A 75 -2.56 -20.90 -4.99
CA ALA A 75 -2.82 -21.73 -6.17
C ALA A 75 -4.28 -22.20 -6.19
N LEU A 76 -4.94 -22.11 -7.35
CA LEU A 76 -6.31 -22.57 -7.50
C LEU A 76 -6.39 -24.11 -7.47
N LYS A 77 -7.33 -24.64 -6.67
CA LYS A 77 -7.54 -26.10 -6.53
C LYS A 77 -7.82 -26.83 -7.85
N LYS A 78 -8.43 -26.16 -8.83
CA LYS A 78 -8.78 -26.70 -10.15
C LYS A 78 -7.93 -26.10 -11.27
N SER A 79 -6.70 -25.66 -10.96
CA SER A 79 -5.78 -25.16 -11.99
C SER A 79 -5.57 -26.24 -13.07
N PRO A 80 -5.66 -25.90 -14.37
CA PRO A 80 -5.26 -26.81 -15.45
C PRO A 80 -3.75 -27.11 -15.43
N HIS A 81 -2.97 -26.32 -14.68
CA HIS A 81 -1.53 -26.48 -14.49
C HIS A 81 -1.17 -26.34 -12.99
N PRO A 82 -1.42 -27.37 -12.16
CA PRO A 82 -1.23 -27.26 -10.71
C PRO A 82 0.25 -27.11 -10.32
N GLU A 83 1.17 -27.75 -11.04
CA GLU A 83 2.60 -27.65 -10.78
C GLU A 83 3.13 -26.24 -11.08
N LEU A 84 2.75 -25.66 -12.21
CA LEU A 84 3.14 -24.29 -12.58
C LEU A 84 2.56 -23.26 -11.60
N ALA A 85 1.29 -23.44 -11.18
CA ALA A 85 0.69 -22.57 -10.17
C ALA A 85 1.47 -22.61 -8.85
N ARG A 86 1.89 -23.80 -8.40
CA ARG A 86 2.73 -23.92 -7.20
C ARG A 86 4.09 -23.27 -7.38
N GLN A 87 4.76 -23.50 -8.51
CA GLN A 87 6.06 -22.87 -8.82
C GLN A 87 5.98 -21.34 -8.82
N PHE A 88 4.88 -20.76 -9.31
CA PHE A 88 4.67 -19.31 -9.27
C PHE A 88 4.51 -18.79 -7.85
N VAL A 89 3.71 -19.47 -7.02
CA VAL A 89 3.58 -19.14 -5.59
C VAL A 89 4.95 -19.19 -4.92
N ASP A 90 5.69 -20.28 -5.11
CA ASP A 90 7.03 -20.49 -4.54
C ASP A 90 8.03 -19.40 -5.00
N LEU A 91 7.94 -18.95 -6.25
CA LEU A 91 8.75 -17.85 -6.77
C LEU A 91 8.46 -16.53 -6.06
N VAL A 92 7.17 -16.20 -5.88
CA VAL A 92 6.71 -14.95 -5.27
C VAL A 92 7.06 -14.89 -3.78
N VAL A 93 6.89 -15.99 -3.05
CA VAL A 93 7.20 -16.07 -1.61
C VAL A 93 8.68 -16.37 -1.33
N GLY A 94 9.41 -16.87 -2.33
CA GLY A 94 10.84 -17.18 -2.25
C GLY A 94 11.75 -15.96 -2.30
N ALA A 95 13.05 -16.18 -2.15
CA ALA A 95 14.05 -15.12 -2.01
C ALA A 95 14.06 -14.11 -3.16
N THR A 96 13.80 -14.56 -4.41
CA THR A 96 13.75 -13.67 -5.57
C THR A 96 12.51 -12.78 -5.56
N GLY A 97 11.32 -13.36 -5.38
CA GLY A 97 10.08 -12.58 -5.30
C GLY A 97 10.11 -11.59 -4.15
N GLN A 98 10.50 -12.02 -2.95
CA GLN A 98 10.59 -11.16 -1.77
C GLN A 98 11.58 -10.01 -1.94
N ARG A 99 12.71 -10.22 -2.63
CA ARG A 99 13.67 -9.14 -2.94
C ARG A 99 13.06 -8.10 -3.86
N LEU A 100 12.40 -8.51 -4.93
CA LEU A 100 11.78 -7.59 -5.90
C LEU A 100 10.61 -6.83 -5.26
N LEU A 101 9.77 -7.52 -4.49
CA LEU A 101 8.66 -6.92 -3.75
C LEU A 101 9.18 -5.89 -2.74
N SER A 102 10.25 -6.21 -2.00
CA SER A 102 10.88 -5.27 -1.06
C SER A 102 11.44 -4.03 -1.77
N GLN A 103 12.03 -4.17 -2.95
CA GLN A 103 12.51 -3.05 -3.76
C GLN A 103 11.36 -2.17 -4.25
N ALA A 104 10.21 -2.77 -4.56
CA ALA A 104 8.99 -2.05 -4.93
C ALA A 104 8.23 -1.46 -3.72
N GLY A 105 8.74 -1.64 -2.48
CA GLY A 105 8.16 -1.04 -1.28
C GLY A 105 7.21 -1.93 -0.47
N PHE A 106 6.98 -3.17 -0.90
CA PHE A 106 6.16 -4.14 -0.15
C PHE A 106 6.91 -4.70 1.06
N GLY A 107 6.15 -5.02 2.11
CA GLY A 107 6.64 -5.76 3.27
C GLY A 107 6.73 -7.27 3.00
N LYS A 108 7.40 -7.99 3.91
CA LYS A 108 7.32 -9.45 3.93
C LYS A 108 5.93 -9.90 4.40
N PRO A 109 5.41 -11.03 3.91
CA PRO A 109 4.23 -11.68 4.46
C PRO A 109 4.37 -12.00 5.95
#